data_AF-A0A966XMZ4-F1
#
_entry.id   AF-A0A966XMZ4-F1
#
_cell.length_a   1.000
_cell.length_b   1.000
_cell.length_c   1.000
_cell.angle_alpha   90.00
_cell.angle_beta   90.00
_cell.angle_gamma   90.00
#
_symmetry.space_group_name_H-M   'P 1'
#
loop_
_entity.id
_entity.type
_entity.pdbx_description
1 polymer ?
#
loop_
_entity_poly.entity_id
_entity_poly.type
_entity_poly.pdbx_seq_one_letter_code
_entity_poly.pdbx_strand_id
1 'polypeptide(L)'
;MHQGIVGLGMWCVDTTYKLQKLPNRGQLEIVNDSFKCVGGGPSNVLTDLESLGFKYPKVAMGSIGRDSVAEYIKAHCKKNRIQTNYLIPSLKTPTSHTVCMYEQQKERTFLYYPGANDLIDIKHNKIGSLNFTPKILYIGYLTLLGKLDSFHKGQTRLTKVLKFANKKQILTVIDLASSSDPGFKKIVMSAIPYTNYLLMNEIEAKLAAVNLPCASTVNVGICVAEPYEPAVTAVLSKLTVTVLPEPAVDNPVPPATVSVSESRSIDKAPPESPWKSKS
;
A
#
# COMPACT_ATOMS: atom_id res chain seq x y z
N MET A 1 4.21 19.22 -20.79
CA MET A 1 4.92 19.15 -19.49
C MET A 1 4.19 18.15 -18.61
N HIS A 2 4.90 17.21 -17.99
CA HIS A 2 4.30 16.25 -17.05
C HIS A 2 3.99 16.94 -15.72
N GLN A 3 2.78 16.77 -15.20
CA GLN A 3 2.34 17.41 -13.96
C GLN A 3 1.31 16.56 -13.23
N GLY A 4 1.16 16.75 -11.93
CA GLY A 4 0.11 16.08 -11.16
C GLY A 4 0.31 14.56 -11.02
N ILE A 5 -0.72 13.92 -10.48
CA ILE A 5 -0.73 12.51 -10.10
C ILE A 5 -2.09 11.87 -10.41
N VAL A 6 -2.04 10.63 -10.87
CA VAL A 6 -3.20 9.74 -11.00
C VAL A 6 -3.08 8.65 -9.95
N GLY A 7 -4.14 8.46 -9.15
CA GLY A 7 -4.31 7.30 -8.28
C GLY A 7 -5.27 6.31 -8.94
N LEU A 8 -4.76 5.15 -9.36
CA LEU A 8 -5.54 4.06 -9.94
C LEU A 8 -5.62 2.91 -8.94
N GLY A 9 -6.81 2.46 -8.61
CA GLY A 9 -6.94 1.25 -7.79
C GLY A 9 -8.22 1.20 -7.01
N MET A 10 -8.15 0.63 -5.82
CA MET A 10 -9.34 0.35 -5.00
C MET A 10 -9.88 1.61 -4.33
N TRP A 11 -11.20 1.74 -4.31
CA TRP A 11 -11.91 2.82 -3.62
C TRP A 11 -12.99 2.20 -2.73
N CYS A 12 -12.98 2.53 -1.44
CA CYS A 12 -13.93 1.97 -0.48
C CYS A 12 -14.28 2.99 0.60
N VAL A 13 -15.31 2.67 1.39
CA VAL A 13 -15.56 3.33 2.68
C VAL A 13 -15.28 2.33 3.78
N ASP A 14 -14.39 2.71 4.69
CA ASP A 14 -14.06 1.92 5.85
C ASP A 14 -14.95 2.38 7.01
N THR A 15 -15.73 1.45 7.56
CA THR A 15 -16.51 1.67 8.79
C THR A 15 -15.74 1.05 9.94
N THR A 16 -15.29 1.88 10.87
CA THR A 16 -14.53 1.43 12.04
C THR A 16 -15.42 1.39 13.26
N TYR A 17 -15.43 0.26 13.96
CA TYR A 17 -16.08 0.06 15.26
C TYR A 17 -15.01 -0.07 16.34
N LYS A 18 -15.10 0.75 17.38
CA LYS A 18 -14.26 0.65 18.57
C LYS A 18 -14.94 -0.25 19.59
N LEU A 19 -14.25 -1.31 19.99
CA LEU A 19 -14.74 -2.38 20.87
C LEU A 19 -13.79 -2.55 22.06
N GLN A 20 -14.30 -3.07 23.17
CA GLN A 20 -13.42 -3.52 24.27
C GLN A 20 -12.72 -4.83 23.92
N LYS A 21 -13.44 -5.76 23.29
CA LYS A 21 -12.90 -7.04 22.82
C LYS A 21 -13.60 -7.56 21.58
N LEU A 22 -12.97 -8.45 20.83
CA LEU A 22 -13.69 -9.19 19.78
C LEU A 22 -14.59 -10.27 20.41
N PRO A 23 -15.88 -10.35 20.05
CA PRO A 23 -16.77 -11.36 20.59
C PRO A 23 -16.42 -12.75 20.02
N ASN A 24 -16.67 -13.79 20.82
CA ASN A 24 -16.62 -15.16 20.31
C ASN A 24 -17.79 -15.41 19.33
N ARG A 25 -17.69 -16.47 18.53
CA ARG A 25 -18.78 -16.90 17.63
C ARG A 25 -20.08 -17.09 18.44
N GLY A 26 -21.15 -16.42 18.01
CA GLY A 26 -22.47 -16.47 18.65
C GLY A 26 -22.66 -15.51 19.83
N GLN A 27 -21.67 -14.68 20.16
CA GLN A 27 -21.75 -13.68 21.23
C GLN A 27 -21.85 -12.26 20.64
N LEU A 28 -22.36 -11.32 21.45
CA LEU A 28 -22.42 -9.89 21.12
C LEU A 28 -21.37 -9.11 21.91
N GLU A 29 -20.89 -8.01 21.34
CA GLU A 29 -20.06 -7.01 22.01
C GLU A 29 -20.66 -5.62 21.75
N ILE A 30 -20.53 -4.72 22.72
CA ILE A 30 -20.99 -3.33 22.58
C ILE A 30 -19.99 -2.54 21.73
N VAL A 31 -20.51 -1.77 20.77
CA VAL A 31 -19.76 -0.76 20.03
C VAL A 31 -19.73 0.53 20.85
N ASN A 32 -18.56 0.92 21.34
CA ASN A 32 -18.40 2.12 22.15
C ASN A 32 -18.41 3.40 21.31
N ASP A 33 -17.88 3.31 20.09
CA ASP A 33 -17.78 4.42 19.14
C ASP A 33 -17.65 3.87 17.72
N SER A 34 -18.07 4.64 16.72
CA SER A 34 -17.93 4.27 15.32
C SER A 34 -17.74 5.48 14.43
N PHE A 35 -16.94 5.32 13.39
CA PHE A 35 -16.73 6.36 12.39
C PHE A 35 -16.52 5.77 11.00
N LYS A 36 -16.71 6.61 9.98
CA LYS A 36 -16.53 6.25 8.57
C LYS A 36 -15.48 7.15 7.93
N CYS A 37 -14.58 6.55 7.15
CA CYS A 37 -13.64 7.28 6.32
C CYS A 37 -13.59 6.66 4.92
N VAL A 38 -13.10 7.42 3.94
CA VAL A 38 -12.81 6.86 2.62
C VAL A 38 -11.44 6.19 2.68
N GLY A 39 -11.41 4.92 2.32
CA GLY A 39 -10.21 4.10 2.27
C GLY A 39 -9.75 3.80 0.85
N GLY A 40 -8.79 2.88 0.76
CA GLY A 40 -8.11 2.50 -0.47
C GLY A 40 -6.88 3.38 -0.75
N GLY A 41 -5.80 2.76 -1.22
CA GLY A 41 -4.51 3.42 -1.43
C GLY A 41 -4.58 4.74 -2.19
N PRO A 42 -5.29 4.80 -3.35
CA PRO A 42 -5.45 6.04 -4.10
C PRO A 42 -6.08 7.17 -3.28
N SER A 43 -7.12 6.89 -2.47
CA SER A 43 -7.74 7.91 -1.63
C SER A 43 -6.75 8.44 -0.59
N ASN A 44 -6.05 7.54 0.10
CA ASN A 44 -5.11 7.88 1.16
C ASN A 44 -4.00 8.79 0.61
N VAL A 45 -3.28 8.35 -0.42
CA VAL A 45 -2.16 9.11 -1.00
C VAL A 45 -2.61 10.46 -1.56
N LEU A 46 -3.73 10.51 -2.29
CA LEU A 46 -4.18 11.76 -2.89
C LEU A 46 -4.69 12.76 -1.84
N THR A 47 -5.31 12.28 -0.77
CA THR A 47 -5.78 13.10 0.36
C THR A 47 -4.61 13.64 1.17
N ASP A 48 -3.60 12.81 1.43
CA ASP A 48 -2.39 13.22 2.15
C ASP A 48 -1.62 14.28 1.36
N LEU A 49 -1.49 14.11 0.05
CA LEU A 49 -0.88 15.12 -0.82
C LEU A 49 -1.64 16.45 -0.78
N GLU A 50 -2.98 16.44 -0.80
CA GLU A 50 -3.75 17.69 -0.63
C GLU A 50 -3.47 18.35 0.71
N SER A 51 -3.44 17.55 1.79
CA SER A 51 -3.19 18.03 3.15
C SER A 51 -1.79 18.64 3.30
N LEU A 52 -0.80 18.10 2.59
CA LEU A 52 0.57 18.61 2.50
C LEU A 52 0.71 19.81 1.54
N GLY A 53 -0.39 20.30 0.94
CA GLY A 53 -0.40 21.49 0.09
C GLY A 53 0.01 21.23 -1.37
N PHE A 54 -0.11 20.00 -1.87
CA PHE A 54 0.21 19.67 -3.26
C PHE A 54 -0.74 20.36 -4.25
N LYS A 55 -0.21 21.29 -5.04
CA LYS A 55 -0.99 22.21 -5.89
C LYS A 55 -1.34 21.70 -7.29
N TYR A 56 -0.77 20.58 -7.71
CA TYR A 56 -0.98 20.05 -9.06
C TYR A 56 -2.24 19.15 -9.13
N PRO A 57 -2.74 18.84 -10.35
CA PRO A 57 -3.91 17.99 -10.51
C PRO A 57 -3.76 16.62 -9.83
N LYS A 58 -4.81 16.21 -9.11
CA LYS A 58 -4.96 14.90 -8.49
C LYS A 58 -6.18 14.22 -9.09
N VAL A 59 -5.99 13.04 -9.67
CA VAL A 59 -7.04 12.36 -10.42
C VAL A 59 -7.29 10.97 -9.87
N ALA A 60 -8.55 10.69 -9.54
CA ALA A 60 -9.02 9.38 -9.11
C ALA A 60 -9.43 8.52 -10.31
N MET A 61 -8.88 7.32 -10.39
CA MET A 61 -9.27 6.29 -11.36
C MET A 61 -9.54 4.97 -10.64
N GLY A 62 -10.55 4.25 -11.11
CA GLY A 62 -11.02 3.04 -10.45
C GLY A 62 -12.47 2.74 -10.80
N SER A 63 -13.06 1.80 -10.07
CA SER A 63 -14.43 1.36 -10.24
C SER A 63 -15.21 1.57 -8.96
N ILE A 64 -16.41 2.13 -9.06
CA ILE A 64 -17.33 2.38 -7.94
C ILE A 64 -18.73 1.89 -8.31
N GLY A 65 -19.64 1.75 -7.34
CA GLY A 65 -21.05 1.46 -7.59
C GLY A 65 -21.85 2.70 -8.00
N ARG A 66 -23.18 2.55 -8.01
CA ARG A 66 -24.16 3.66 -8.08
C ARG A 66 -25.00 3.67 -6.80
N ASP A 67 -24.34 4.02 -5.70
CA ASP A 67 -24.90 3.94 -4.35
C ASP A 67 -24.42 5.11 -3.48
N SER A 68 -24.98 5.21 -2.27
CA SER A 68 -24.61 6.25 -1.31
C SER A 68 -23.15 6.18 -0.87
N VAL A 69 -22.53 5.00 -0.93
CA VAL A 69 -21.10 4.80 -0.64
C VAL A 69 -20.26 5.49 -1.71
N ALA A 70 -20.58 5.32 -2.99
CA ALA A 70 -19.94 6.04 -4.09
C ALA A 70 -20.09 7.57 -3.95
N GLU A 71 -21.26 8.05 -3.54
CA GLU A 71 -21.48 9.49 -3.32
C GLU A 71 -20.66 10.03 -2.15
N TYR A 72 -20.49 9.25 -1.07
CA TYR A 72 -19.59 9.60 0.03
C TYR A 72 -18.13 9.73 -0.44
N ILE A 73 -17.66 8.80 -1.28
CA ILE A 73 -16.32 8.84 -1.88
C ILE A 73 -16.15 10.09 -2.74
N LYS A 74 -17.12 10.41 -3.59
CA LYS A 74 -17.07 11.62 -4.43
C LYS A 74 -17.07 12.90 -3.61
N ALA A 75 -17.86 12.97 -2.55
CA ALA A 75 -17.90 14.12 -1.65
C ALA A 75 -16.55 14.34 -0.94
N HIS A 76 -15.94 13.27 -0.42
CA HIS A 76 -14.58 13.29 0.14
C HIS A 76 -13.55 13.78 -0.89
N CYS A 77 -13.56 13.21 -2.09
CA CYS A 77 -12.65 13.61 -3.15
C CYS A 77 -12.81 15.09 -3.52
N LYS A 78 -14.06 15.57 -3.64
CA LYS A 78 -14.36 16.98 -3.91
C LYS A 78 -13.79 17.89 -2.82
N LYS A 79 -13.96 17.53 -1.53
CA LYS A 79 -13.39 18.27 -0.40
C LYS A 79 -11.86 18.37 -0.49
N ASN A 80 -11.21 17.33 -0.97
CA ASN A 80 -9.74 17.24 -1.11
C ASN A 80 -9.21 17.62 -2.51
N ARG A 81 -10.03 18.29 -3.34
CA ARG A 81 -9.66 18.72 -4.70
C ARG A 81 -9.14 17.59 -5.59
N ILE A 82 -9.70 16.39 -5.44
CA ILE A 82 -9.41 15.21 -6.25
C ILE A 82 -10.49 15.08 -7.33
N GLN A 83 -10.08 14.97 -8.59
CA GLN A 83 -10.97 14.83 -9.75
C GLN A 83 -11.51 13.40 -9.84
N THR A 84 -12.83 13.22 -9.84
CA THR A 84 -13.49 11.90 -9.83
C THR A 84 -14.18 11.52 -11.13
N ASN A 85 -14.06 12.34 -12.18
CA ASN A 85 -14.70 12.13 -13.49
C ASN A 85 -14.27 10.82 -14.17
N TYR A 86 -13.17 10.21 -13.71
CA TYR A 86 -12.60 8.99 -14.24
C TYR A 86 -12.82 7.76 -13.34
N LEU A 87 -13.57 7.91 -12.23
CA LEU A 87 -14.14 6.77 -11.51
C LEU A 87 -15.32 6.23 -12.32
N ILE A 88 -15.24 4.96 -12.73
CA ILE A 88 -16.25 4.36 -13.59
C ILE A 88 -17.32 3.69 -12.73
N PRO A 89 -18.60 4.11 -12.83
CA PRO A 89 -19.68 3.49 -12.09
C PRO A 89 -20.07 2.13 -12.71
N SER A 90 -20.20 1.11 -11.88
CA SER A 90 -20.84 -0.16 -12.19
C SER A 90 -22.36 -0.06 -12.00
N LEU A 91 -23.12 -0.63 -12.93
CA LEU A 91 -24.59 -0.67 -12.87
C LEU A 91 -25.13 -1.77 -11.95
N LYS A 92 -24.33 -2.83 -11.72
CA LYS A 92 -24.80 -4.07 -11.08
C LYS A 92 -24.05 -4.42 -9.81
N THR A 93 -22.88 -3.82 -9.58
CA THR A 93 -22.01 -4.16 -8.46
C THR A 93 -21.87 -2.95 -7.55
N PRO A 94 -22.19 -3.07 -6.25
CA PRO A 94 -22.09 -1.96 -5.31
C PRO A 94 -20.64 -1.59 -5.02
N THR A 95 -20.44 -0.39 -4.51
CA THR A 95 -19.13 0.12 -4.09
C THR A 95 -18.56 -0.74 -2.97
N SER A 96 -17.23 -0.91 -2.99
CA SER A 96 -16.49 -1.62 -1.95
C SER A 96 -16.62 -0.95 -0.59
N HIS A 97 -16.53 -1.74 0.47
CA HIS A 97 -16.44 -1.25 1.84
C HIS A 97 -15.63 -2.23 2.68
N THR A 98 -15.09 -1.72 3.79
CA THR A 98 -14.40 -2.52 4.80
C THR A 98 -15.07 -2.29 6.14
N VAL A 99 -15.23 -3.35 6.92
CA VAL A 99 -15.53 -3.23 8.35
C VAL A 99 -14.23 -3.42 9.10
N CYS A 100 -13.82 -2.41 9.85
CA CYS A 100 -12.65 -2.44 10.72
C CYS A 100 -13.13 -2.56 12.17
N MET A 101 -12.68 -3.57 12.88
CA MET A 101 -12.90 -3.71 14.32
C MET A 101 -11.60 -3.37 15.03
N TYR A 102 -11.65 -2.35 15.87
CA TYR A 102 -10.53 -1.92 16.70
C TYR A 102 -10.78 -2.35 18.14
N GLU A 103 -10.04 -3.36 18.58
CA GLU A 103 -10.00 -3.81 19.97
C GLU A 103 -8.99 -2.96 20.74
N GLN A 104 -9.42 -2.33 21.84
CA GLN A 104 -8.56 -1.46 22.63
C GLN A 104 -7.26 -2.19 23.03
N GLN A 105 -6.10 -1.59 22.71
CA GLN A 105 -4.75 -2.15 22.92
C GLN A 105 -4.34 -3.34 22.02
N LYS A 106 -5.11 -3.67 20.99
CA LYS A 106 -4.71 -4.68 19.99
C LYS A 106 -4.77 -4.15 18.56
N GLU A 107 -4.34 -5.00 17.62
CA GLU A 107 -4.41 -4.72 16.20
C GLU A 107 -5.85 -4.68 15.67
N ARG A 108 -6.01 -4.04 14.50
CA ARG A 108 -7.29 -3.93 13.82
C ARG A 108 -7.59 -5.22 13.05
N THR A 109 -8.83 -5.68 13.13
CA THR A 109 -9.35 -6.78 12.29
C THR A 109 -10.19 -6.20 11.16
N PHE A 110 -9.93 -6.65 9.93
CA PHE A 110 -10.58 -6.14 8.72
C PHE A 110 -11.46 -7.22 8.08
N LEU A 111 -12.69 -6.86 7.77
CA LEU A 111 -13.58 -7.63 6.89
C LEU A 111 -13.80 -6.81 5.63
N TYR A 112 -13.28 -7.31 4.51
CA TYR A 112 -13.27 -6.60 3.24
C TYR A 112 -14.34 -7.13 2.30
N TYR A 113 -15.16 -6.22 1.76
CA TYR A 113 -16.07 -6.50 0.65
C TYR A 113 -15.53 -5.84 -0.63
N PRO A 114 -15.08 -6.61 -1.63
CA PRO A 114 -14.43 -6.03 -2.81
C PRO A 114 -15.38 -5.27 -3.74
N GLY A 115 -16.62 -5.72 -3.89
CA GLY A 115 -17.63 -5.02 -4.70
C GLY A 115 -17.12 -4.59 -6.08
N ALA A 116 -17.33 -3.32 -6.42
CA ALA A 116 -16.95 -2.76 -7.70
C ALA A 116 -15.43 -2.80 -7.98
N ASN A 117 -14.56 -2.93 -6.96
CA ASN A 117 -13.12 -3.03 -7.14
C ASN A 117 -12.72 -4.29 -7.91
N ASP A 118 -13.46 -5.40 -7.81
CA ASP A 118 -13.21 -6.63 -8.59
C ASP A 118 -13.38 -6.43 -10.10
N LEU A 119 -14.06 -5.35 -10.50
CA LEU A 119 -14.27 -5.01 -11.90
C LEU A 119 -13.13 -4.20 -12.50
N ILE A 120 -12.20 -3.69 -11.68
CA ILE A 120 -11.08 -2.87 -12.14
C ILE A 120 -10.28 -3.65 -13.19
N ASP A 121 -9.98 -2.97 -14.30
CA ASP A 121 -9.43 -3.54 -15.53
C ASP A 121 -8.83 -2.41 -16.37
N ILE A 122 -8.15 -2.75 -17.47
CA ILE A 122 -7.43 -1.84 -18.37
C ILE A 122 -8.29 -0.63 -18.79
N LYS A 123 -9.60 -0.82 -18.99
CA LYS A 123 -10.53 0.26 -19.36
C LYS A 123 -10.64 1.40 -18.33
N HIS A 124 -10.26 1.15 -17.08
CA HIS A 124 -10.25 2.12 -15.99
C HIS A 124 -8.99 2.99 -15.99
N ASN A 125 -7.93 2.60 -16.71
CA ASN A 125 -6.84 3.51 -17.03
C ASN A 125 -7.30 4.51 -18.09
N LYS A 126 -7.64 5.72 -17.66
CA LYS A 126 -8.11 6.83 -18.51
C LYS A 126 -7.06 7.91 -18.76
N ILE A 127 -5.79 7.64 -18.50
CA ILE A 127 -4.70 8.62 -18.66
C ILE A 127 -4.67 9.20 -20.08
N GLY A 128 -4.94 8.40 -21.11
CA GLY A 128 -4.99 8.87 -22.50
C GLY A 128 -6.12 9.87 -22.81
N SER A 129 -7.08 10.05 -21.90
CA SER A 129 -8.20 10.99 -22.01
C SER A 129 -8.02 12.24 -21.15
N LEU A 130 -6.88 12.39 -20.46
CA LEU A 130 -6.54 13.61 -19.73
C LEU A 130 -6.05 14.69 -20.71
N ASN A 131 -6.33 15.95 -20.39
CA ASN A 131 -5.78 17.10 -21.12
C ASN A 131 -4.32 17.43 -20.72
N PHE A 132 -3.71 16.63 -19.84
CA PHE A 132 -2.31 16.70 -19.45
C PHE A 132 -1.73 15.29 -19.29
N THR A 133 -0.41 15.17 -19.35
CA THR A 133 0.28 13.92 -19.00
C THR A 133 0.62 13.93 -17.51
N PRO A 134 0.13 12.96 -16.70
CA PRO A 134 0.46 12.90 -15.28
C PRO A 134 1.96 12.66 -15.09
N LYS A 135 2.55 13.24 -14.04
CA LYS A 135 3.95 12.93 -13.69
C LYS A 135 4.06 11.57 -13.01
N ILE A 136 3.08 11.24 -12.18
CA ILE A 136 3.05 10.02 -11.37
C ILE A 136 1.75 9.26 -11.65
N LEU A 137 1.86 7.94 -11.80
CA LEU A 137 0.79 6.97 -11.70
C LEU A 137 1.03 6.15 -10.43
N TYR A 138 0.26 6.42 -9.39
CA TYR A 138 0.19 5.60 -8.18
C TYR A 138 -0.86 4.50 -8.37
N ILE A 139 -0.51 3.26 -8.05
CA ILE A 139 -1.38 2.10 -8.14
C ILE A 139 -1.44 1.41 -6.78
N GLY A 140 -2.63 1.32 -6.19
CA GLY A 140 -2.84 0.73 -4.87
C GLY A 140 -4.16 -0.05 -4.79
N TYR A 141 -4.20 -1.30 -4.35
CA TYR A 141 -3.09 -2.18 -3.94
C TYR A 141 -3.04 -3.41 -4.83
N LEU A 142 -1.83 -3.83 -5.23
CA LEU A 142 -1.65 -5.12 -5.93
C LEU A 142 -2.30 -6.26 -5.12
N THR A 143 -2.89 -7.22 -5.84
CA THR A 143 -3.75 -8.32 -5.32
C THR A 143 -5.16 -7.90 -4.89
N LEU A 144 -5.48 -6.60 -4.94
CA LEU A 144 -6.82 -6.05 -4.73
C LEU A 144 -7.31 -5.22 -5.94
N LEU A 145 -6.70 -5.40 -7.12
CA LEU A 145 -7.03 -4.65 -8.35
C LEU A 145 -8.01 -5.41 -9.28
N GLY A 146 -8.69 -6.43 -8.77
CA GLY A 146 -9.68 -7.20 -9.52
C GLY A 146 -9.09 -7.83 -10.78
N LYS A 147 -9.67 -7.52 -11.94
CA LYS A 147 -9.21 -8.09 -13.22
C LYS A 147 -7.81 -7.64 -13.60
N LEU A 148 -7.30 -6.51 -13.11
CA LEU A 148 -5.93 -6.10 -13.43
C LEU A 148 -4.89 -7.12 -12.93
N ASP A 149 -5.17 -7.83 -11.84
CA ASP A 149 -4.27 -8.85 -11.29
C ASP A 149 -4.37 -10.20 -11.99
N SER A 150 -5.42 -10.41 -12.80
CA SER A 150 -5.58 -11.64 -13.59
C SER A 150 -4.51 -11.79 -14.67
N PHE A 151 -4.07 -13.03 -14.90
CA PHE A 151 -3.09 -13.36 -15.91
C PHE A 151 -3.71 -13.52 -17.31
N HIS A 152 -3.00 -13.02 -18.32
CA HIS A 152 -3.28 -13.29 -19.73
C HIS A 152 -1.96 -13.37 -20.50
N LYS A 153 -1.68 -14.53 -21.11
CA LYS A 153 -0.43 -14.79 -21.87
C LYS A 153 0.85 -14.56 -21.02
N GLY A 154 0.86 -15.07 -19.80
CA GLY A 154 2.04 -15.05 -18.92
C GLY A 154 2.32 -13.75 -18.17
N GLN A 155 1.49 -12.72 -18.35
CA GLN A 155 1.59 -11.45 -17.59
C GLN A 155 0.21 -11.05 -17.06
N THR A 156 0.17 -10.29 -15.97
CA THR A 156 -1.06 -9.69 -15.48
C THR A 156 -1.59 -8.64 -16.45
N ARG A 157 -2.89 -8.36 -16.40
CA ARG A 157 -3.50 -7.31 -17.21
C ARG A 157 -2.98 -5.92 -16.82
N LEU A 158 -2.56 -5.73 -15.57
CA LEU A 158 -1.87 -4.54 -15.08
C LEU A 158 -0.62 -4.21 -15.89
N THR A 159 0.13 -5.21 -16.34
CA THR A 159 1.35 -5.00 -17.16
C THR A 159 1.06 -4.16 -18.41
N LYS A 160 -0.14 -4.22 -18.99
CA LYS A 160 -0.51 -3.36 -20.13
C LYS A 160 -0.64 -1.89 -19.73
N VAL A 161 -1.15 -1.60 -18.53
CA VAL A 161 -1.23 -0.25 -17.96
C VAL A 161 0.17 0.30 -17.67
N LEU A 162 1.04 -0.52 -17.06
CA LEU A 162 2.42 -0.12 -16.74
C LEU A 162 3.25 0.12 -18.00
N LYS A 163 3.16 -0.76 -19.02
CA LYS A 163 3.80 -0.55 -20.33
C LYS A 163 3.33 0.74 -21.01
N PHE A 164 2.04 1.08 -20.89
CA PHE A 164 1.52 2.34 -21.38
C PHE A 164 2.13 3.54 -20.65
N ALA A 165 2.21 3.49 -19.31
CA ALA A 165 2.82 4.54 -18.50
C ALA A 165 4.30 4.75 -18.84
N ASN A 166 5.08 3.67 -18.98
CA ASN A 166 6.49 3.72 -19.33
C ASN A 166 6.73 4.34 -20.71
N LYS A 167 5.92 3.97 -21.72
CA LYS A 167 5.98 4.59 -23.07
C LYS A 167 5.70 6.09 -23.04
N LYS A 168 4.93 6.56 -22.05
CA LYS A 168 4.62 7.97 -21.83
C LYS A 168 5.56 8.65 -20.83
N GLN A 169 6.60 7.95 -20.36
CA GLN A 169 7.55 8.43 -19.36
C GLN A 169 6.88 8.91 -18.06
N ILE A 170 5.80 8.23 -17.65
CA ILE A 170 5.10 8.48 -16.40
C ILE A 170 5.75 7.62 -15.32
N LEU A 171 6.08 8.22 -14.16
CA LEU A 171 6.64 7.47 -13.04
C LEU A 171 5.57 6.58 -12.41
N THR A 172 5.83 5.28 -12.36
CA THR A 172 4.92 4.29 -11.75
C THR A 172 5.32 3.98 -10.31
N VAL A 173 4.40 4.24 -9.39
CA VAL A 173 4.52 3.88 -7.98
C VAL A 173 3.46 2.81 -7.71
N ILE A 174 3.86 1.65 -7.21
CA ILE A 174 2.93 0.58 -6.87
C ILE A 174 3.03 0.29 -5.39
N ASP A 175 1.88 0.12 -4.75
CA ASP A 175 1.74 -0.23 -3.35
C ASP A 175 1.14 -1.63 -3.21
N LEU A 176 1.57 -2.34 -2.17
CA LEU A 176 1.14 -3.70 -1.88
C LEU A 176 0.12 -3.71 -0.75
N ALA A 177 -0.68 -4.77 -0.73
CA ALA A 177 -1.47 -5.15 0.44
C ALA A 177 -1.23 -6.63 0.70
N SER A 178 -0.85 -6.96 1.92
CA SER A 178 -0.74 -8.36 2.36
C SER A 178 -2.02 -9.12 2.06
N SER A 179 -1.88 -10.24 1.34
CA SER A 179 -3.00 -11.08 0.91
C SER A 179 -2.60 -12.55 0.97
N SER A 180 -3.56 -13.41 1.29
CA SER A 180 -3.38 -14.87 1.24
C SER A 180 -3.57 -15.46 -0.16
N ASP A 181 -3.63 -14.62 -1.20
CA ASP A 181 -3.72 -15.08 -2.60
C ASP A 181 -2.48 -15.94 -2.94
N PRO A 182 -2.65 -17.21 -3.34
CA PRO A 182 -1.52 -18.08 -3.72
C PRO A 182 -0.75 -17.56 -4.95
N GLY A 183 -1.36 -16.67 -5.74
CA GLY A 183 -0.78 -15.96 -6.86
C GLY A 183 0.03 -14.72 -6.48
N PHE A 184 0.06 -14.28 -5.22
CA PHE A 184 0.70 -13.03 -4.77
C PHE A 184 2.07 -12.80 -5.40
N LYS A 185 3.00 -13.74 -5.20
CA LYS A 185 4.36 -13.69 -5.75
C LYS A 185 4.34 -13.51 -7.28
N LYS A 186 3.53 -14.29 -8.00
CA LYS A 186 3.47 -14.23 -9.47
C LYS A 186 2.93 -12.87 -9.93
N ILE A 187 1.89 -12.36 -9.28
CA ILE A 187 1.28 -11.06 -9.61
C ILE A 187 2.32 -9.95 -9.43
N VAL A 188 3.00 -9.89 -8.28
CA VAL A 188 4.06 -8.92 -7.99
C VAL A 188 5.19 -9.00 -9.02
N MET A 189 5.70 -10.21 -9.29
CA MET A 189 6.78 -10.44 -10.26
C MET A 189 6.41 -10.03 -11.69
N SER A 190 5.13 -10.08 -12.07
CA SER A 190 4.66 -9.60 -13.37
C SER A 190 4.67 -8.07 -13.50
N ALA A 191 4.59 -7.34 -12.39
CA ALA A 191 4.53 -5.88 -12.36
C ALA A 191 5.93 -5.23 -12.32
N ILE A 192 6.85 -5.80 -11.52
CA ILE A 192 8.19 -5.25 -11.22
C ILE A 192 8.94 -4.69 -12.44
N PRO A 193 9.03 -5.40 -13.59
CA PRO A 193 9.83 -4.92 -14.74
C PRO A 193 9.38 -3.58 -15.32
N TYR A 194 8.18 -3.12 -14.98
CA TYR A 194 7.58 -1.89 -15.49
C TYR A 194 7.20 -0.88 -14.40
N THR A 195 7.53 -1.18 -13.14
CA THR A 195 7.36 -0.28 -12.00
C THR A 195 8.57 0.63 -11.89
N ASN A 196 8.47 1.84 -11.29
CA ASN A 196 9.63 2.66 -10.90
C ASN A 196 9.90 2.59 -9.39
N TYR A 197 8.83 2.60 -8.59
CA TYR A 197 8.87 2.48 -7.14
C TYR A 197 7.87 1.43 -6.68
N LEU A 198 8.31 0.45 -5.92
CA LEU A 198 7.46 -0.56 -5.28
C LEU A 198 7.49 -0.32 -3.77
N LEU A 199 6.35 0.04 -3.19
CA LEU A 199 6.17 0.21 -1.76
C LEU A 199 5.72 -1.11 -1.16
N MET A 200 6.40 -1.55 -0.10
CA MET A 200 6.06 -2.78 0.61
C MET A 200 6.57 -2.74 2.05
N ASN A 201 5.93 -3.48 2.94
CA ASN A 201 6.48 -3.78 4.26
C ASN A 201 7.20 -5.15 4.28
N GLU A 202 7.73 -5.53 5.43
CA GLU A 202 8.46 -6.77 5.66
C GLU A 202 7.61 -8.04 5.42
N ILE A 203 6.30 -7.97 5.73
CA ILE A 203 5.37 -9.08 5.51
C ILE A 203 5.18 -9.31 4.01
N GLU A 204 4.94 -8.24 3.26
CA GLU A 204 4.73 -8.27 1.81
C GLU A 204 6.00 -8.66 1.05
N ALA A 205 7.17 -8.19 1.50
CA ALA A 205 8.45 -8.58 0.96
C ALA A 205 8.68 -10.09 1.09
N LYS A 206 8.35 -10.66 2.27
CA LYS A 206 8.41 -12.10 2.52
C LYS A 206 7.43 -12.87 1.62
N LEU A 207 6.19 -12.41 1.48
CA LEU A 207 5.20 -13.03 0.60
C LEU A 207 5.59 -12.96 -0.89
N ALA A 208 6.25 -11.88 -1.31
CA ALA A 208 6.80 -11.74 -2.66
C ALA A 208 8.03 -12.65 -2.89
N ALA A 209 8.56 -13.29 -1.85
CA ALA A 209 9.80 -14.08 -1.85
C ALA A 209 10.98 -13.30 -2.45
N VAL A 210 11.06 -12.00 -2.14
CA VAL A 210 12.25 -11.21 -2.38
C VAL A 210 13.25 -11.62 -1.30
N ASN A 211 14.14 -12.57 -1.61
CA ASN A 211 15.21 -12.95 -0.70
C ASN A 211 16.10 -11.73 -0.45
N LEU A 212 16.16 -11.25 0.80
CA LEU A 212 17.07 -10.21 1.22
C LEU A 212 18.48 -10.82 1.34
N PRO A 213 19.48 -10.39 0.55
CA PRO A 213 20.86 -10.57 0.96
C PRO A 213 21.10 -9.67 2.18
N CYS A 214 21.35 -10.30 3.32
CA CYS A 214 22.02 -9.69 4.46
C CYS A 214 23.27 -8.93 3.97
N ALA A 215 23.33 -7.65 4.34
CA ALA A 215 24.51 -6.78 4.34
C ALA A 215 25.53 -6.99 3.20
N SER A 216 25.28 -6.39 2.03
CA SER A 216 26.23 -5.58 1.24
C SER A 216 25.82 -5.52 -0.24
N THR A 217 25.86 -4.31 -0.80
CA THR A 217 25.65 -3.97 -2.23
C THR A 217 24.23 -4.12 -2.79
N VAL A 218 23.30 -3.29 -2.32
CA VAL A 218 22.16 -2.84 -3.13
C VAL A 218 21.89 -1.37 -2.81
N ASN A 219 21.79 -0.50 -3.83
CA ASN A 219 21.19 0.84 -3.68
C ASN A 219 19.65 0.69 -3.54
N VAL A 220 19.22 0.10 -2.42
CA VAL A 220 17.83 0.16 -1.94
C VAL A 220 17.73 1.36 -1.02
N GLY A 221 16.80 2.27 -1.30
CA GLY A 221 16.41 3.29 -0.32
C GLY A 221 15.52 2.67 0.75
N ILE A 222 16.10 1.91 1.67
CA ILE A 222 15.39 1.46 2.88
C ILE A 222 15.45 2.63 3.87
N CYS A 223 14.33 3.29 4.14
CA CYS A 223 14.22 4.13 5.35
C CYS A 223 13.62 3.25 6.44
N VAL A 224 14.47 2.67 7.29
CA VAL A 224 14.04 2.23 8.63
C VAL A 224 14.50 3.32 9.58
N ALA A 225 13.57 4.09 10.14
CA ALA A 225 13.88 4.90 11.30
C ALA A 225 13.52 4.04 12.52
N GLU A 226 14.54 3.44 13.16
CA GLU A 226 14.38 3.02 14.55
C GLU A 226 14.36 4.26 15.46
N PRO A 227 13.64 4.24 16.59
CA PRO A 227 12.87 3.14 17.14
C PRO A 227 11.34 3.37 17.00
N TYR A 228 10.64 2.41 16.41
CA TYR A 228 9.17 2.30 16.36
C TYR A 228 8.37 3.47 15.76
N GLU A 229 8.29 3.53 14.43
CA GLU A 229 7.03 3.86 13.71
C GLU A 229 6.98 3.07 12.39
N PRO A 230 5.80 2.70 11.87
CA PRO A 230 5.66 1.91 10.64
C PRO A 230 6.27 2.65 9.45
N ALA A 231 7.50 2.30 9.11
CA ALA A 231 8.20 2.86 7.97
C ALA A 231 7.77 2.12 6.69
N VAL A 232 7.06 2.83 5.80
CA VAL A 232 6.78 2.35 4.45
C VAL A 232 8.13 2.19 3.72
N THR A 233 8.52 0.96 3.40
CA THR A 233 9.77 0.70 2.66
C THR A 233 9.51 0.89 1.17
N ALA A 234 10.23 1.83 0.54
CA ALA A 234 10.16 2.09 -0.89
C ALA A 234 11.35 1.45 -1.62
N VAL A 235 11.10 0.43 -2.44
CA VAL A 235 12.12 -0.22 -3.28
C VAL A 235 12.15 0.43 -4.66
N LEU A 236 13.31 0.96 -5.06
CA LEU A 236 13.60 1.42 -6.42
C LEU A 236 13.75 0.21 -7.35
N SER A 237 12.91 0.12 -8.38
CA SER A 237 12.81 -1.06 -9.26
C SER A 237 13.87 -1.14 -10.37
N LYS A 238 14.80 -0.19 -10.47
CA LYS A 238 15.89 -0.25 -11.45
C LYS A 238 16.99 -1.22 -10.98
N LEU A 239 16.69 -2.51 -10.87
CA LEU A 239 17.66 -3.56 -10.52
C LEU A 239 17.30 -4.91 -11.15
N THR A 240 18.36 -5.63 -11.53
CA THR A 240 18.29 -7.01 -12.05
C THR A 240 17.87 -7.95 -10.92
N VAL A 241 16.65 -8.51 -11.01
CA VAL A 241 16.15 -9.48 -10.03
C VAL A 241 16.72 -10.86 -10.37
N THR A 242 17.67 -11.34 -9.57
CA THR A 242 18.13 -12.73 -9.63
C THR A 242 17.24 -13.57 -8.72
N VAL A 243 16.40 -14.43 -9.31
CA VAL A 243 15.63 -15.42 -8.54
C VAL A 243 16.59 -16.49 -8.08
N LEU A 244 16.89 -16.53 -6.77
CA LEU A 244 17.66 -17.62 -6.20
C LEU A 244 16.80 -18.89 -6.17
N PRO A 245 17.38 -20.08 -6.41
CA PRO A 245 16.67 -21.35 -6.25
C PRO A 245 16.21 -21.53 -4.79
N GLU A 246 15.15 -22.32 -4.60
CA GLU A 246 14.54 -22.58 -3.28
C GLU A 246 15.62 -22.95 -2.24
N PRO A 247 15.52 -22.45 -0.99
CA PRO A 247 16.53 -22.73 0.01
C PRO A 247 16.55 -24.22 0.32
N ALA A 248 17.72 -24.85 0.12
CA ALA A 248 18.01 -26.13 0.71
C ALA A 248 17.97 -25.99 2.24
N VAL A 249 17.44 -27.02 2.89
CA VAL A 249 17.23 -27.21 4.34
C VAL A 249 18.21 -26.42 5.22
N ASP A 250 17.63 -25.60 6.10
CA ASP A 250 18.33 -24.75 7.07
C ASP A 250 19.01 -25.64 8.13
N ASN A 251 20.34 -25.80 8.04
CA ASN A 251 21.14 -26.43 9.09
C ASN A 251 21.68 -25.33 10.02
N PRO A 252 21.22 -25.24 11.27
CA PRO A 252 21.68 -24.20 12.19
C PRO A 252 23.15 -24.37 12.51
N VAL A 253 23.96 -23.35 12.19
CA VAL A 253 25.35 -23.24 12.64
C VAL A 253 25.34 -22.73 14.08
N PRO A 254 25.95 -23.42 15.06
CA PRO A 254 26.02 -22.94 16.43
C PRO A 254 26.85 -21.64 16.50
N PRO A 255 26.48 -20.67 17.36
CA PRO A 255 27.25 -19.44 17.51
C PRO A 255 28.64 -19.73 18.06
N ALA A 256 29.66 -19.12 17.43
CA ALA A 256 31.04 -19.20 17.89
C ALA A 256 31.19 -18.47 19.23
N THR A 257 31.71 -19.16 20.24
CA THR A 257 32.08 -18.58 21.53
C THR A 257 33.35 -17.75 21.37
N VAL A 258 33.27 -16.43 21.64
CA VAL A 258 34.43 -15.55 21.71
C VAL A 258 34.63 -15.13 23.17
N SER A 259 35.79 -15.44 23.73
CA SER A 259 36.23 -14.96 25.04
C SER A 259 36.80 -13.55 24.91
N VAL A 260 36.21 -12.60 25.64
CA VAL A 260 36.69 -11.21 25.71
C VAL A 260 37.43 -11.03 27.03
N SER A 261 38.70 -10.61 26.97
CA SER A 261 39.48 -10.16 28.13
C SER A 261 39.33 -8.64 28.32
N GLU A 262 39.08 -8.21 29.56
CA GLU A 262 38.95 -6.80 29.91
C GLU A 262 40.30 -6.07 29.92
N SER A 263 40.37 -4.89 29.29
CA SER A 263 41.01 -3.71 29.92
C SER A 263 40.69 -2.41 29.17
N ARG A 264 40.02 -1.49 29.87
CA ARG A 264 40.47 -0.12 30.21
C ARG A 264 39.26 0.78 30.48
N SER A 265 39.30 1.40 31.65
CA SER A 265 38.37 2.39 32.18
C SER A 265 38.21 3.59 31.25
N ILE A 266 36.96 3.99 31.01
CA ILE A 266 36.59 5.30 30.45
C ILE A 266 35.76 6.03 31.50
N ASP A 267 36.14 7.30 31.70
CA ASP A 267 35.69 8.22 32.72
C ASP A 267 34.20 8.57 32.69
N LYS A 268 33.72 8.98 33.87
CA LYS A 268 32.35 9.30 34.27
C LYS A 268 31.58 10.18 33.26
N ALA A 269 30.34 9.78 32.96
CA ALA A 269 29.34 10.57 32.26
C ALA A 269 28.89 11.81 33.09
N PRO A 270 28.61 12.96 32.47
CA PRO A 270 28.00 14.11 33.14
C PRO A 270 26.48 13.90 33.35
N PRO A 271 25.88 14.52 34.38
CA PRO A 271 24.48 14.28 34.75
C PRO A 271 23.47 14.92 33.79
N GLU A 272 22.32 14.25 33.69
CA GLU A 272 21.16 14.59 32.85
C GLU A 272 20.55 15.96 33.14
N SER A 273 20.09 16.65 32.09
CA SER A 273 19.35 17.92 32.15
C SER A 273 17.83 17.68 32.27
N PRO A 274 17.11 18.44 33.12
CA PRO A 274 15.70 18.21 33.41
C PRO A 274 14.77 19.01 32.49
N TRP A 275 14.04 18.34 31.58
CA TRP A 275 12.87 18.94 30.94
C TRP A 275 11.60 18.57 31.70
N LYS A 276 11.23 19.45 32.65
CA LYS A 276 9.90 19.50 33.26
C LYS A 276 8.92 20.18 32.30
N SER A 277 7.77 19.55 32.11
CA SER A 277 6.58 20.13 31.49
C SER A 277 6.12 21.39 32.22
N LYS A 278 5.61 22.37 31.46
CA LYS A 278 4.82 23.49 31.98
C LYS A 278 3.41 23.40 31.41
N SER A 279 2.47 23.32 32.36
CA SER A 279 1.01 23.57 32.36
C SER A 279 0.15 22.88 31.31
#